data_AF-A0A414HW00-F1
#
_entry.id   AF-A0A414HW00-F1
#
_cell.length_a   1.000
_cell.length_b   1.000
_cell.length_c   1.000
_cell.angle_alpha   90.00
_cell.angle_beta   90.00
_cell.angle_gamma   90.00
#
_symmetry.space_group_name_H-M   'P 1'
#
loop_
_entity.id
_entity.type
_entity.pdbx_description
1 polymer ?
#
loop_
_entity_poly.entity_id
_entity_poly.type
_entity_poly.pdbx_seq_one_letter_code
_entity_poly.pdbx_strand_id
1 'polypeptide(L)'
;MGVRKNYGDNVREFDLNIEKILENWENYHAIREIIANALDEQIITKTKDIEIKQSNDGWWHIVDYGRGLNYHHLTQNENEEKLSNDKLIGRFGVGLKDALATLYRHNVKVKIKSKYGTITLKTASKVGFEDIITLHAEITPTNDTYMVGTDFCLYGCTKEDIEKAKSLFLKFTEDTSLEKTKYGEVLDNSGINSSIYINGVKVAEETNFLFSYNITSLNAQIKKALNRERTNVGRTAYTGRIKDILKECCSDVVIEKLVDDLQEFGSGNRHDELSWSDVAMHASMKMSELKKDTTFVTADDLKYTPSLIDDMRRSGYNPVVVPDNLINKMEDYNTGADDGKTLTTAKQYVKEEQSRFVPNVINVSELTVDERNVYDKTDRILEFIGGKPSIVKEIQIVDKIYESEIFSETVGLWVPDEGRVLIKRKQLKELSKYAGTLLHECGHAISGAGDVSRDFEAELTDIIGVLASKILSM
;
A
#
# COMPACT_ATOMS: atom_id res chain seq x y z
N MET A 1 19.81 17.88 43.68
CA MET A 1 20.69 16.71 43.39
C MET A 1 21.98 16.89 44.16
N GLY A 2 22.39 15.91 44.97
CA GLY A 2 23.63 15.96 45.74
C GLY A 2 24.45 14.69 45.52
N VAL A 3 25.74 14.84 45.22
CA VAL A 3 26.69 13.73 45.12
C VAL A 3 27.36 13.56 46.49
N ARG A 4 27.18 12.41 47.14
CA ARG A 4 27.96 12.06 48.34
C ARG A 4 29.33 11.50 47.91
N LYS A 5 30.41 12.07 48.45
CA LYS A 5 31.74 11.47 48.47
C LYS A 5 31.95 10.87 49.86
N ASN A 6 31.99 9.55 49.99
CA ASN A 6 32.43 8.91 51.22
C ASN A 6 33.97 8.85 51.20
N TYR A 7 34.62 9.51 52.16
CA TYR A 7 36.06 9.44 52.34
C TYR A 7 36.40 8.14 53.07
N GLY A 8 36.71 7.09 52.32
CA GLY A 8 37.14 5.78 52.84
C GLY A 8 37.39 4.77 51.73
N ASP A 9 36.58 4.81 50.68
CA ASP A 9 36.77 4.14 49.40
C ASP A 9 36.26 5.12 48.32
N ASN A 10 36.86 5.17 47.13
CA ASN A 10 36.48 6.11 46.05
C ASN A 10 35.10 5.81 45.40
N VAL A 11 34.12 5.39 46.20
CA VAL A 11 32.75 5.06 45.81
C VAL A 11 31.92 6.34 45.76
N ARG A 12 31.29 6.60 44.61
CA ARG A 12 30.33 7.71 44.45
C ARG A 12 28.92 7.15 44.41
N GLU A 13 27.98 7.87 45.00
CA GLU A 13 26.56 7.53 44.94
C GLU A 13 25.79 8.57 44.13
N PHE A 14 24.88 8.08 43.28
CA PHE A 14 24.02 8.89 42.45
C PHE A 14 22.55 8.46 42.60
N ASP A 15 21.70 9.36 43.10
CA ASP A 15 20.28 9.10 43.31
C ASP A 15 19.49 9.15 41.99
N LEU A 16 18.83 8.04 41.64
CA LEU A 16 18.03 7.95 40.41
C LEU A 16 16.68 8.66 40.54
N ASN A 17 16.25 9.04 41.75
CA ASN A 17 14.98 9.69 42.09
C ASN A 17 13.74 8.90 41.64
N ILE A 18 13.76 7.58 41.85
CA ILE A 18 12.66 6.69 41.47
C ILE A 18 11.86 6.33 42.72
N GLU A 19 10.67 6.92 42.86
CA GLU A 19 9.76 6.71 44.00
C GLU A 19 8.63 5.70 43.68
N LYS A 20 8.18 5.65 42.42
CA LYS A 20 7.23 4.64 41.92
C LYS A 20 7.82 3.92 40.71
N ILE A 21 7.95 2.60 40.81
CA ILE A 21 8.48 1.74 39.75
C ILE A 21 7.34 1.44 38.78
N LEU A 22 7.57 1.55 37.47
CA LEU A 22 6.56 1.25 36.45
C LEU A 22 6.06 -0.20 36.59
N GLU A 23 4.82 -0.38 37.05
CA GLU A 23 4.32 -1.71 37.40
C GLU A 23 4.17 -2.64 36.18
N ASN A 24 3.92 -2.05 35.01
CA ASN A 24 3.58 -2.77 33.77
C ASN A 24 4.79 -3.29 32.97
N TRP A 25 6.02 -2.99 33.39
CA TRP A 25 7.22 -3.45 32.68
C TRP A 25 7.71 -4.81 33.20
N GLU A 26 7.92 -5.74 32.28
CA GLU A 26 8.61 -7.01 32.51
C GLU A 26 10.11 -6.91 32.15
N ASN A 27 10.90 -7.93 32.51
CA ASN A 27 12.34 -7.98 32.27
C ASN A 27 12.71 -7.67 30.81
N TYR A 28 12.00 -8.25 29.84
CA TYR A 28 12.31 -8.05 28.41
C TYR A 28 12.11 -6.60 27.95
N HIS A 29 11.20 -5.83 28.58
CA HIS A 29 11.01 -4.39 28.27
C HIS A 29 12.24 -3.57 28.70
N ALA A 30 12.79 -3.89 29.88
CA ALA A 30 14.00 -3.24 30.36
C ALA A 30 15.23 -3.63 29.51
N ILE A 31 15.34 -4.91 29.13
CA ILE A 31 16.39 -5.40 28.25
C ILE A 31 16.30 -4.74 26.87
N ARG A 32 15.09 -4.60 26.31
CA ARG A 32 14.84 -3.88 25.05
C ARG A 32 15.43 -2.47 25.12
N GLU A 33 15.18 -1.73 26.19
CA GLU A 33 15.71 -0.37 26.33
C GLU A 33 17.24 -0.32 26.39
N ILE A 34 17.88 -1.32 27.02
CA ILE A 34 19.35 -1.42 27.05
C ILE A 34 19.89 -1.71 25.65
N ILE A 35 19.29 -2.65 24.92
CA ILE A 35 19.66 -2.99 23.53
C ILE A 35 19.48 -1.78 22.62
N ALA A 36 18.37 -1.04 22.74
CA ALA A 36 18.10 0.17 21.96
C ALA A 36 19.19 1.23 22.16
N ASN A 37 19.61 1.46 23.41
CA ASN A 37 20.69 2.41 23.70
C ASN A 37 22.04 1.97 23.13
N ALA A 38 22.35 0.67 23.17
CA ALA A 38 23.55 0.12 22.56
C ALA A 38 23.56 0.27 21.03
N LEU A 39 22.42 0.03 20.37
CA LEU A 39 22.26 0.21 18.92
C LEU A 39 22.32 1.69 18.51
N ASP A 40 21.72 2.59 19.28
CA ASP A 40 21.84 4.04 19.05
C ASP A 40 23.30 4.47 19.08
N GLU A 41 24.03 4.04 20.12
CA GLU A 41 25.43 4.39 20.27
C GLU A 41 26.27 3.81 19.12
N GLN A 42 25.96 2.60 18.65
CA GLN A 42 26.57 2.01 17.46
C GLN A 42 26.37 2.92 16.23
N ILE A 43 25.17 3.44 16.01
CA ILE A 43 24.85 4.33 14.87
C ILE A 43 25.59 5.67 14.99
N ILE A 44 25.57 6.29 16.18
CA ILE A 44 26.21 7.59 16.44
C ILE A 44 27.72 7.49 16.22
N THR A 45 28.34 6.46 16.80
CA THR A 45 29.80 6.31 16.82
C THR A 45 30.35 5.54 15.62
N LYS A 46 29.48 4.95 14.79
CA LYS A 46 29.82 4.08 13.65
C LYS A 46 30.76 2.95 14.05
N THR A 47 30.45 2.29 15.16
CA THR A 47 31.25 1.20 15.70
C THR A 47 30.77 -0.16 15.18
N LYS A 48 31.50 -1.23 15.52
CA LYS A 48 31.12 -2.61 15.17
C LYS A 48 29.82 -3.02 15.87
N ASP A 49 29.23 -4.12 15.41
CA ASP A 49 27.98 -4.65 15.97
C ASP A 49 28.07 -4.96 17.46
N ILE A 50 26.97 -4.69 18.17
CA ILE A 50 26.82 -5.04 19.57
C ILE A 50 26.88 -6.55 19.77
N GLU A 51 27.37 -6.99 20.93
CA GLU A 51 27.40 -8.42 21.30
C GLU A 51 26.40 -8.68 22.42
N ILE A 52 25.54 -9.69 22.26
CA ILE A 52 24.65 -10.18 23.31
C ILE A 52 24.98 -11.65 23.58
N LYS A 53 25.54 -11.95 24.76
CA LYS A 53 26.03 -13.30 25.09
C LYS A 53 25.84 -13.63 26.56
N GLN A 54 25.73 -14.92 26.85
CA GLN A 54 25.76 -15.42 28.23
C GLN A 54 27.15 -15.99 28.53
N SER A 55 27.70 -15.64 29.70
CA SER A 55 28.94 -16.22 30.22
C SER A 55 28.65 -17.46 31.06
N ASN A 56 29.68 -18.28 31.30
CA ASN A 56 29.59 -19.54 32.03
C ASN A 56 29.15 -19.38 33.50
N ASP A 57 29.32 -18.18 34.06
CA ASP A 57 28.88 -17.82 35.42
C ASP A 57 27.42 -17.35 35.46
N GLY A 58 26.68 -17.46 34.36
CA GLY A 58 25.25 -17.17 34.26
C GLY A 58 24.89 -15.72 33.97
N TRP A 59 25.88 -14.81 33.87
CA TRP A 59 25.65 -13.42 33.49
C TRP A 59 25.34 -13.29 32.00
N TRP A 60 24.35 -12.47 31.69
CA TRP A 60 24.13 -11.96 30.34
C TRP A 60 24.90 -10.66 30.16
N HIS A 61 25.53 -10.50 29.02
CA HIS A 61 26.31 -9.34 28.62
C HIS A 61 25.70 -8.73 27.36
N ILE A 62 25.40 -7.43 27.42
CA ILE A 62 25.03 -6.61 26.26
C ILE A 62 26.14 -5.58 26.10
N VAL A 63 26.95 -5.73 25.05
CA VAL A 63 28.19 -4.97 24.86
C VAL A 63 28.06 -4.06 23.64
N ASP A 64 28.21 -2.75 23.85
CA ASP A 64 28.45 -1.77 22.78
C ASP A 64 29.93 -1.42 22.70
N TYR A 65 30.34 -0.80 21.59
CA TYR A 65 31.73 -0.39 21.34
C TYR A 65 31.87 1.13 21.17
N GLY A 66 30.93 1.88 21.72
CA GLY A 66 30.86 3.33 21.62
C GLY A 66 31.72 4.08 22.63
N ARG A 67 31.23 5.25 23.04
CA ARG A 67 31.96 6.17 23.93
C ARG A 67 32.04 5.70 25.38
N GLY A 68 31.14 4.80 25.77
CA GLY A 68 30.99 4.26 27.13
C GLY A 68 30.01 5.07 27.99
N LEU A 69 29.19 4.37 28.78
CA LEU A 69 28.23 5.01 29.68
C LEU A 69 28.93 5.71 30.85
N ASN A 70 28.68 7.01 31.03
CA ASN A 70 29.06 7.78 32.20
C ASN A 70 27.85 7.94 33.14
N TYR A 71 28.07 8.05 34.46
CA TYR A 71 26.97 8.23 35.42
C TYR A 71 26.15 9.50 35.17
N HIS A 72 26.72 10.53 34.52
CA HIS A 72 25.96 11.70 34.09
C HIS A 72 24.86 11.36 33.07
N HIS A 73 24.98 10.27 32.32
CA HIS A 73 23.93 9.79 31.41
C HIS A 73 22.74 9.16 32.15
N LEU A 74 22.84 8.97 33.47
CA LEU A 74 21.73 8.57 34.34
C LEU A 74 20.92 9.78 34.83
N THR A 75 21.25 11.02 34.45
CA THR A 75 20.40 12.19 34.76
C THR A 75 19.20 12.25 33.81
N GLN A 76 18.04 12.69 34.32
CA GLN A 76 16.83 12.84 33.53
C GLN A 76 16.87 14.13 32.69
N ASN A 77 17.63 14.11 31.60
CA ASN A 77 17.72 15.21 30.65
C ASN A 77 17.41 14.70 29.24
N GLU A 78 16.72 15.50 28.44
CA GLU A 78 16.62 15.26 27.01
C GLU A 78 18.01 15.30 26.38
N ASN A 79 18.33 14.31 25.55
CA ASN A 79 19.61 14.28 24.85
C ASN A 79 19.42 14.96 23.48
N GLU A 80 19.95 16.18 23.32
CA GLU A 80 19.87 16.95 22.08
C GLU A 80 20.48 16.22 20.87
N GLU A 81 21.51 15.39 21.08
CA GLU A 81 22.11 14.54 20.04
C GLU A 81 21.11 13.47 19.56
N LYS A 82 20.26 12.96 20.47
CA LYS A 82 19.20 12.01 20.12
C LYS A 82 17.99 12.67 19.47
N LEU A 83 17.63 13.88 19.90
CA LEU A 83 16.51 14.63 19.34
C LEU A 83 16.78 15.15 17.92
N SER A 84 18.05 15.45 17.61
CA SER A 84 18.46 15.97 16.30
C SER A 84 18.66 14.87 15.24
N ASN A 85 18.73 13.59 15.63
CA ASN A 85 18.96 12.48 14.71
C ASN A 85 17.73 11.59 14.56
N ASP A 86 17.08 11.72 13.40
CA ASP A 86 15.85 10.98 13.10
C ASP A 86 16.03 9.46 12.92
N LYS A 87 17.27 8.96 12.84
CA LYS A 87 17.58 7.53 12.65
C LYS A 87 17.73 6.74 13.95
N LEU A 88 17.74 7.42 15.10
CA LEU A 88 17.90 6.76 16.39
C LEU A 88 16.58 6.18 16.89
N ILE A 89 16.72 5.15 17.70
CA ILE A 89 15.67 4.36 18.34
C ILE A 89 15.22 5.07 19.61
N GLY A 90 16.16 5.38 20.50
CA GLY A 90 15.89 6.06 21.75
C GLY A 90 15.72 7.56 21.53
N ARG A 91 14.66 8.15 22.08
CA ARG A 91 14.38 9.60 21.97
C ARG A 91 14.39 10.36 23.29
N PHE A 92 14.21 9.66 24.42
CA PHE A 92 14.10 10.28 25.75
C PHE A 92 15.13 9.72 26.72
N GLY A 93 15.70 10.58 27.56
CA GLY A 93 16.66 10.21 28.62
C GLY A 93 16.04 9.57 29.87
N VAL A 94 14.79 9.09 29.79
CA VAL A 94 14.06 8.48 30.93
C VAL A 94 14.13 6.95 30.89
N GLY A 95 14.20 6.34 29.70
CA GLY A 95 14.06 4.89 29.51
C GLY A 95 15.10 4.06 30.30
N LEU A 96 16.36 4.50 30.33
CA LEU A 96 17.41 3.75 31.05
C LEU A 96 17.15 3.67 32.56
N LYS A 97 16.59 4.74 33.17
CA LYS A 97 16.23 4.72 34.60
C LYS A 97 15.10 3.73 34.88
N ASP A 98 14.08 3.75 34.04
CA ASP A 98 12.93 2.85 34.14
C ASP A 98 13.33 1.39 33.92
N ALA A 99 14.26 1.14 33.00
CA ALA A 99 14.86 -0.17 32.79
C ALA A 99 15.60 -0.65 34.05
N LEU A 100 16.46 0.19 34.65
CA LEU A 100 17.18 -0.15 35.88
C LEU A 100 16.25 -0.42 37.06
N ALA A 101 15.21 0.40 37.24
CA ALA A 101 14.21 0.21 38.28
C ALA A 101 13.39 -1.08 38.08
N THR A 102 13.01 -1.36 36.84
CA THR A 102 12.30 -2.60 36.48
C THR A 102 13.14 -3.82 36.80
N LEU A 103 14.40 -3.85 36.37
CA LEU A 103 15.32 -4.97 36.62
C LEU A 103 15.54 -5.18 38.12
N TYR A 104 15.73 -4.09 38.88
CA TYR A 104 15.87 -4.16 40.33
C TYR A 104 14.63 -4.77 41.00
N ARG A 105 13.43 -4.35 40.61
CA ARG A 105 12.15 -4.88 41.13
C ARG A 105 11.99 -6.38 40.89
N HIS A 106 12.47 -6.86 39.74
CA HIS A 106 12.44 -8.27 39.38
C HIS A 106 13.64 -9.07 39.92
N ASN A 107 14.38 -8.52 40.88
CA ASN A 107 15.57 -9.12 41.50
C ASN A 107 16.70 -9.47 40.51
N VAL A 108 16.76 -8.77 39.38
CA VAL A 108 17.87 -8.88 38.43
C VAL A 108 19.03 -8.02 38.94
N LYS A 109 20.19 -8.65 39.13
CA LYS A 109 21.41 -7.92 39.50
C LYS A 109 21.98 -7.26 38.24
N VAL A 110 22.24 -5.97 38.32
CA VAL A 110 22.79 -5.16 37.23
C VAL A 110 24.20 -4.70 37.57
N LYS A 111 25.11 -4.83 36.61
CA LYS A 111 26.46 -4.25 36.66
C LYS A 111 26.78 -3.63 35.30
N ILE A 112 27.07 -2.33 35.26
CA ILE A 112 27.41 -1.62 34.04
C ILE A 112 28.88 -1.23 34.09
N LYS A 113 29.69 -1.69 33.13
CA LYS A 113 31.11 -1.36 33.08
C LYS A 113 31.40 -0.47 31.88
N SER A 114 32.22 0.56 32.09
CA SER A 114 32.81 1.37 31.04
C SER A 114 34.17 1.91 31.51
N LYS A 115 34.88 2.63 30.65
CA LYS A 115 36.10 3.37 31.04
C LYS A 115 35.89 4.39 32.18
N TYR A 116 34.65 4.73 32.51
CA TYR A 116 34.31 5.69 33.56
C TYR A 116 34.07 5.04 34.93
N GLY A 117 34.00 3.71 35.01
CA GLY A 117 33.76 2.98 36.25
C GLY A 117 32.83 1.79 36.09
N THR A 118 32.54 1.14 37.22
CA THR A 118 31.51 0.12 37.33
C THR A 118 30.33 0.66 38.14
N ILE A 119 29.14 0.62 37.56
CA ILE A 119 27.89 1.05 38.16
C ILE A 119 27.09 -0.17 38.62
N THR A 120 26.65 -0.16 39.88
CA THR A 120 25.73 -1.14 40.49
C THR A 120 24.53 -0.43 41.10
N LEU A 121 23.45 -1.17 41.38
CA LEU A 121 22.23 -0.64 41.97
C LEU A 121 22.12 -0.99 43.45
N LYS A 122 21.71 -0.03 44.28
CA LYS A 122 21.38 -0.23 45.69
C LYS A 122 20.26 0.70 46.15
N THR A 123 19.53 0.32 47.19
CA THR A 123 18.61 1.24 47.87
C THR A 123 19.33 2.01 48.97
N ALA A 124 19.08 3.31 49.07
CA ALA A 124 19.58 4.16 50.14
C ALA A 124 18.56 5.26 50.45
N SER A 125 18.68 5.90 51.62
CA SER A 125 17.84 7.05 51.96
C SER A 125 18.19 8.27 51.08
N LYS A 126 17.16 8.97 50.61
CA LYS A 126 17.26 10.17 49.79
C LYS A 126 17.98 11.27 50.58
N VAL A 127 18.90 11.97 49.93
CA VAL A 127 19.68 13.02 50.59
C VAL A 127 18.75 14.15 51.06
N GLY A 128 18.68 14.36 52.37
CA GLY A 128 17.80 15.36 53.00
C GLY A 128 16.40 14.86 53.39
N PHE A 129 16.07 13.59 53.12
CA PHE A 129 14.82 12.94 53.52
C PHE A 129 15.11 11.50 53.95
N GLU A 130 15.45 11.30 55.23
CA GLU A 130 15.88 9.99 55.75
C GLU A 130 14.77 8.92 55.68
N ASP A 131 13.50 9.36 55.70
CA ASP A 131 12.30 8.51 55.63
C ASP A 131 11.96 8.03 54.21
N ILE A 132 12.63 8.56 53.17
CA ILE A 132 12.37 8.20 51.77
C ILE A 132 13.52 7.34 51.25
N ILE A 133 13.24 6.07 50.97
CA ILE A 133 14.20 5.15 50.36
C ILE A 133 14.05 5.24 48.83
N THR A 134 15.12 5.56 48.11
CA THR A 134 15.15 5.59 46.65
C THR A 134 16.22 4.65 46.09
N LEU A 135 16.09 4.32 44.80
CA LEU A 135 17.11 3.55 44.09
C LEU A 135 18.30 4.45 43.73
N HIS A 136 19.49 4.06 44.16
CA HIS A 136 20.76 4.75 43.90
C HIS A 136 21.65 3.90 42.99
N ALA A 137 22.38 4.57 42.10
CA ALA A 137 23.49 4.03 41.37
C ALA A 137 24.79 4.24 42.17
N GLU A 138 25.44 3.13 42.54
CA GLU A 138 26.75 3.14 43.17
C GLU A 138 27.83 3.01 42.10
N ILE A 139 28.78 3.94 42.08
CA ILE A 139 29.82 4.01 41.06
C ILE A 139 31.17 3.75 41.72
N THR A 140 31.82 2.69 41.28
CA THR A 140 33.18 2.31 41.68
C THR A 140 34.17 2.63 40.54
N PRO A 141 35.40 3.06 40.82
CA PRO A 141 36.42 3.26 39.80
C PRO A 141 36.71 1.97 39.03
N THR A 142 36.97 2.08 37.73
CA THR A 142 37.44 0.95 36.91
C THR A 142 38.96 0.90 36.90
N ASN A 143 39.52 -0.31 36.87
CA ASN A 143 40.94 -0.51 36.61
C ASN A 143 41.26 -0.52 35.10
N ASP A 144 40.25 -0.63 34.25
CA ASP A 144 40.39 -0.58 32.80
C ASP A 144 39.85 0.74 32.24
N THR A 145 40.73 1.76 32.23
CA THR A 145 40.43 3.08 31.67
C THR A 145 40.49 3.14 30.15
N TYR A 146 40.92 2.05 29.50
CA TYR A 146 41.03 1.93 28.03
C TYR A 146 39.88 1.14 27.42
N MET A 147 38.96 0.63 28.24
CA MET A 147 37.76 -0.05 27.79
C MET A 147 37.01 0.79 26.75
N VAL A 148 36.73 0.18 25.60
CA VAL A 148 35.93 0.76 24.53
C VAL A 148 34.49 0.32 24.70
N GLY A 149 33.56 1.29 24.73
CA GLY A 149 32.13 1.05 24.89
C GLY A 149 31.65 0.75 26.31
N THR A 150 30.51 0.08 26.40
CA THR A 150 29.84 -0.30 27.65
C THR A 150 29.54 -1.79 27.66
N ASP A 151 29.78 -2.46 28.78
CA ASP A 151 29.34 -3.84 29.06
C ASP A 151 28.21 -3.79 30.10
N PHE A 152 26.99 -4.05 29.65
CA PHE A 152 25.81 -4.14 30.52
C PHE A 152 25.61 -5.60 30.95
N CYS A 153 25.96 -5.90 32.19
CA CYS A 153 25.85 -7.25 32.74
C CYS A 153 24.55 -7.41 33.54
N LEU A 154 23.80 -8.47 33.25
CA LEU A 154 22.54 -8.82 33.90
C LEU A 154 22.60 -10.25 34.47
N TYR A 155 22.23 -10.43 35.74
CA TYR A 155 22.15 -11.76 36.36
C TYR A 155 20.77 -11.99 36.97
N GLY A 156 20.15 -13.11 36.62
CA GLY A 156 18.76 -13.43 36.96
C GLY A 156 17.79 -13.32 35.78
N CYS A 157 18.23 -12.83 34.62
CA CYS A 157 17.44 -12.87 33.38
C CYS A 157 17.45 -14.27 32.77
N THR A 158 16.30 -14.72 32.29
CA THR A 158 16.18 -15.97 31.55
C THR A 158 16.62 -15.78 30.09
N LYS A 159 16.95 -16.88 29.41
CA LYS A 159 17.15 -16.84 27.95
C LYS A 159 15.91 -16.33 27.22
N GLU A 160 14.71 -16.69 27.71
CA GLU A 160 13.45 -16.26 27.13
C GLU A 160 13.28 -14.72 27.21
N ASP A 161 13.67 -14.09 28.32
CA ASP A 161 13.64 -12.62 28.44
C ASP A 161 14.52 -11.94 27.38
N ILE A 162 15.72 -12.50 27.13
CA ILE A 162 16.67 -11.97 26.14
C ILE A 162 16.16 -12.16 24.72
N GLU A 163 15.63 -13.34 24.39
CA GLU A 163 15.10 -13.61 23.05
C GLU A 163 13.80 -12.83 22.78
N LYS A 164 12.92 -12.65 23.78
CA LYS A 164 11.75 -11.75 23.70
C LYS A 164 12.17 -10.29 23.50
N ALA A 165 13.25 -9.84 24.13
CA ALA A 165 13.74 -8.48 23.92
C ALA A 165 14.33 -8.32 22.51
N LYS A 166 15.11 -9.30 22.04
CA LYS A 166 15.67 -9.33 20.68
C LYS A 166 14.60 -9.31 19.59
N SER A 167 13.51 -10.07 19.75
CA SER A 167 12.44 -10.15 18.74
C SER A 167 11.70 -8.82 18.52
N LEU A 168 11.92 -7.81 19.37
CA LEU A 168 11.43 -6.44 19.18
C LEU A 168 12.32 -5.60 18.26
N PHE A 169 13.42 -6.15 17.75
CA PHE A 169 14.31 -5.46 16.82
C PHE A 169 14.43 -6.23 15.52
N LEU A 170 14.18 -5.55 14.41
CA LEU A 170 14.31 -6.09 13.06
C LEU A 170 15.69 -6.72 12.80
N LYS A 171 16.74 -6.19 13.42
CA LYS A 171 18.11 -6.72 13.30
C LYS A 171 18.27 -8.16 13.80
N PHE A 172 17.42 -8.59 14.72
CA PHE A 172 17.47 -9.93 15.31
C PHE A 172 16.33 -10.83 14.85
N THR A 173 15.50 -10.37 13.91
CA THR A 173 14.46 -11.19 13.29
C THR A 173 14.94 -11.73 11.94
N GLU A 174 14.24 -12.73 11.42
CA GLU A 174 14.47 -13.32 10.10
C GLU A 174 13.65 -12.61 9.00
N ASP A 175 13.09 -11.43 9.31
CA ASP A 175 12.27 -10.68 8.37
C ASP A 175 13.10 -10.25 7.16
N THR A 176 12.64 -10.63 5.97
CA THR A 176 13.34 -10.32 4.72
C THR A 176 12.81 -9.03 4.11
N SER A 177 13.70 -8.10 3.76
CA SER A 177 13.33 -6.88 3.06
C SER A 177 13.02 -7.17 1.59
N LEU A 178 11.78 -6.92 1.18
CA LEU A 178 11.31 -7.07 -0.21
C LEU A 178 11.65 -5.84 -1.05
N GLU A 179 11.52 -4.65 -0.47
CA GLU A 179 11.82 -3.39 -1.15
C GLU A 179 12.22 -2.30 -0.14
N LYS A 180 13.11 -1.40 -0.56
CA LYS A 180 13.49 -0.20 0.20
C LYS A 180 13.09 1.05 -0.57
N THR A 181 12.39 1.94 0.11
CA THR A 181 11.96 3.23 -0.41
C THR A 181 12.61 4.37 0.38
N LYS A 182 12.41 5.62 -0.06
CA LYS A 182 12.85 6.80 0.70
C LYS A 182 12.12 6.97 2.06
N TYR A 183 11.01 6.27 2.26
CA TYR A 183 10.16 6.39 3.44
C TYR A 183 10.37 5.27 4.46
N GLY A 184 10.85 4.12 4.00
CA GLY A 184 10.93 2.90 4.77
C GLY A 184 11.09 1.68 3.88
N GLU A 185 10.97 0.51 4.49
CA GLU A 185 11.15 -0.78 3.84
C GLU A 185 9.85 -1.57 3.93
N VAL A 186 9.52 -2.28 2.85
CA VAL A 186 8.51 -3.34 2.83
C VAL A 186 9.24 -4.63 3.17
N LEU A 187 8.71 -5.36 4.14
CA LEU A 187 9.24 -6.62 4.62
C LEU A 187 8.25 -7.73 4.31
N ASP A 188 8.77 -8.92 4.05
CA ASP A 188 7.92 -10.08 3.91
C ASP A 188 7.20 -10.37 5.23
N ASN A 189 5.97 -10.89 5.14
CA ASN A 189 5.22 -11.31 6.30
C ASN A 189 5.12 -12.84 6.32
N SER A 190 6.10 -13.49 6.94
CA SER A 190 6.08 -14.94 7.17
C SER A 190 5.38 -15.33 8.47
N GLY A 191 4.90 -14.35 9.24
CA GLY A 191 4.25 -14.55 10.54
C GLY A 191 2.73 -14.52 10.48
N ILE A 192 2.10 -14.77 11.63
CA ILE A 192 0.63 -14.64 11.80
C ILE A 192 0.22 -13.17 11.76
N ASN A 193 1.04 -12.29 12.34
CA ASN A 193 0.81 -10.86 12.39
C ASN A 193 1.92 -10.12 11.66
N SER A 194 1.55 -9.08 10.96
CA SER A 194 2.46 -8.13 10.35
C SER A 194 3.05 -7.19 11.40
N SER A 195 4.37 -7.07 11.39
CA SER A 195 5.12 -6.26 12.35
C SER A 195 5.38 -4.86 11.81
N ILE A 196 5.12 -3.84 12.64
CA ILE A 196 5.42 -2.44 12.32
C ILE A 196 6.65 -2.02 13.12
N TYR A 197 7.73 -1.74 12.39
CA TYR A 197 8.98 -1.25 12.92
C TYR A 197 9.13 0.26 12.63
N ILE A 198 9.76 0.96 13.56
CA ILE A 198 10.25 2.32 13.38
C ILE A 198 11.73 2.30 13.69
N ASN A 199 12.56 2.69 12.71
CA ASN A 199 14.03 2.61 12.81
C ASN A 199 14.51 1.24 13.30
N GLY A 200 13.87 0.17 12.83
CA GLY A 200 14.19 -1.21 13.21
C GLY A 200 13.67 -1.67 14.57
N VAL A 201 12.87 -0.87 15.29
CA VAL A 201 12.22 -1.29 16.54
C VAL A 201 10.73 -1.49 16.38
N LYS A 202 10.25 -2.64 16.82
CA LYS A 202 8.85 -3.03 16.77
C LYS A 202 8.02 -2.16 17.71
N VAL A 203 6.99 -1.53 17.15
CA VAL A 203 6.10 -0.60 17.86
C VAL A 203 4.63 -0.99 17.79
N ALA A 204 4.27 -1.89 16.87
CA ALA A 204 2.92 -2.43 16.73
C ALA A 204 2.95 -3.76 15.96
N GLU A 205 1.83 -4.48 16.05
CA GLU A 205 1.49 -5.63 15.24
C GLU A 205 0.10 -5.42 14.65
N GLU A 206 -0.09 -5.83 13.39
CA GLU A 206 -1.37 -5.77 12.69
C GLU A 206 -1.74 -7.17 12.19
N THR A 207 -2.99 -7.57 12.42
CA THR A 207 -3.45 -8.93 12.13
C THR A 207 -3.84 -9.15 10.68
N ASN A 208 -4.13 -8.08 9.93
CA ASN A 208 -4.67 -8.15 8.56
C ASN A 208 -3.89 -7.27 7.57
N PHE A 209 -2.59 -7.12 7.78
CA PHE A 209 -1.71 -6.48 6.82
C PHE A 209 -0.98 -7.53 5.98
N LEU A 210 -0.88 -7.30 4.68
CA LEU A 210 -0.19 -8.17 3.74
C LEU A 210 1.32 -8.21 4.00
N PHE A 211 1.89 -7.08 4.43
CA PHE A 211 3.33 -6.95 4.67
C PHE A 211 3.66 -6.45 6.07
N SER A 212 4.89 -6.75 6.50
CA SER A 212 5.52 -6.05 7.61
C SER A 212 6.23 -4.80 7.09
N TYR A 213 6.44 -3.79 7.94
CA TYR A 213 6.99 -2.50 7.50
C TYR A 213 8.05 -1.98 8.45
N ASN A 214 9.13 -1.43 7.90
CA ASN A 214 10.12 -0.67 8.68
C ASN A 214 10.16 0.79 8.24
N ILE A 215 9.58 1.67 9.04
CA ILE A 215 9.56 3.10 8.75
C ILE A 215 10.89 3.72 9.19
N THR A 216 11.62 4.28 8.23
CA THR A 216 12.92 4.94 8.46
C THR A 216 12.86 6.46 8.29
N SER A 217 11.76 6.98 7.72
CA SER A 217 11.50 8.42 7.55
C SER A 217 10.26 8.86 8.34
N LEU A 218 10.48 9.59 9.43
CA LEU A 218 9.43 9.92 10.39
C LEU A 218 8.67 11.19 10.01
N ASN A 219 7.34 11.11 9.93
CA ASN A 219 6.49 12.29 9.78
C ASN A 219 6.17 12.92 11.16
N ALA A 220 5.58 14.12 11.16
CA ALA A 220 5.19 14.82 12.39
C ALA A 220 4.23 14.00 13.28
N GLN A 221 3.38 13.18 12.67
CA GLN A 221 2.40 12.37 13.39
C GLN A 221 3.05 11.23 14.18
N ILE A 222 4.00 10.52 13.57
CA ILE A 222 4.82 9.48 14.21
C ILE A 222 5.68 10.11 15.30
N LYS A 223 6.35 11.22 15.01
CA LYS A 223 7.16 11.96 16.02
C LYS A 223 6.30 12.32 17.24
N LYS A 224 5.08 12.83 17.03
CA LYS A 224 4.14 13.15 18.13
C LYS A 224 3.67 11.90 18.90
N ALA A 225 3.48 10.77 18.22
CA ALA A 225 3.04 9.53 18.85
C ALA A 225 4.14 8.89 19.70
N LEU A 226 5.40 8.94 19.23
CA LEU A 226 6.58 8.48 19.96
C LEU A 226 6.91 9.37 21.17
N ASN A 227 6.52 10.65 21.14
CA ASN A 227 6.82 11.60 22.21
C ASN A 227 5.97 11.45 23.47
N ARG A 228 5.05 10.49 23.51
CA ARG A 228 4.36 10.06 24.72
C ARG A 228 5.09 8.80 25.17
N GLU A 229 5.35 8.61 26.47
CA GLU A 229 6.08 7.48 27.11
C GLU A 229 5.49 6.06 26.86
N ARG A 230 4.83 5.85 25.72
CA ARG A 230 4.10 4.65 25.34
C ARG A 230 5.04 3.73 24.56
N THR A 231 5.03 2.46 24.94
CA THR A 231 5.74 1.38 24.25
C THR A 231 5.14 1.05 22.88
N ASN A 232 3.87 1.42 22.65
CA ASN A 232 3.11 1.09 21.44
C ASN A 232 2.58 2.34 20.73
N VAL A 233 2.61 2.29 19.40
CA VAL A 233 2.12 3.36 18.52
C VAL A 233 0.80 2.92 17.88
N GLY A 234 -0.25 3.74 18.01
CA GLY A 234 -1.56 3.44 17.44
C GLY A 234 -1.55 3.50 15.90
N ARG A 235 -2.37 2.65 15.27
CA ARG A 235 -2.46 2.50 13.81
C ARG A 235 -2.52 3.80 13.01
N THR A 236 -3.36 4.72 13.46
CA THR A 236 -3.53 6.02 12.81
C THR A 236 -2.22 6.79 12.65
N ALA A 237 -1.25 6.63 13.54
CA ALA A 237 0.01 7.36 13.50
C ALA A 237 0.91 6.93 12.34
N TYR A 238 0.95 5.64 12.01
CA TYR A 238 1.87 5.11 11.00
C TYR A 238 1.18 4.83 9.64
N THR A 239 -0.15 4.69 9.58
CA THR A 239 -0.90 4.40 8.34
C THR A 239 -0.52 5.31 7.18
N GLY A 240 -0.45 6.63 7.42
CA GLY A 240 -0.09 7.58 6.36
C GLY A 240 1.28 7.30 5.77
N ARG A 241 2.25 6.91 6.61
CA ARG A 241 3.61 6.63 6.14
C ARG A 241 3.72 5.28 5.44
N ILE A 242 2.95 4.27 5.86
CA ILE A 242 2.85 2.99 5.15
C ILE A 242 2.28 3.20 3.74
N LYS A 243 1.23 4.02 3.59
CA LYS A 243 0.72 4.41 2.26
C LYS A 243 1.81 5.05 1.41
N ASP A 244 2.60 5.95 1.98
CA ASP A 244 3.71 6.60 1.26
C ASP A 244 4.77 5.58 0.81
N ILE A 245 5.10 4.59 1.65
CA ILE A 245 6.00 3.48 1.29
C ILE A 245 5.43 2.72 0.09
N LEU A 246 4.19 2.24 0.18
CA LEU A 246 3.57 1.43 -0.87
C LEU A 246 3.39 2.19 -2.19
N LYS A 247 3.11 3.50 -2.15
CA LYS A 247 3.02 4.36 -3.34
C LYS A 247 4.36 4.71 -3.97
N GLU A 248 5.47 4.45 -3.29
CA GLU A 248 6.82 4.58 -3.87
C GLU A 248 7.33 3.23 -4.41
N CYS A 249 6.70 2.11 -4.03
CA CYS A 249 7.15 0.79 -4.42
C CYS A 249 7.05 0.57 -5.93
N CYS A 250 8.08 -0.07 -6.48
CA CYS A 250 8.21 -0.42 -7.90
C CYS A 250 8.71 -1.86 -8.09
N SER A 251 9.01 -2.61 -7.03
CA SER A 251 9.49 -4.00 -7.13
C SER A 251 8.40 -4.94 -7.63
N ASP A 252 8.72 -5.73 -8.65
CA ASP A 252 7.83 -6.74 -9.22
C ASP A 252 7.20 -7.62 -8.15
N VAL A 253 8.00 -8.08 -7.17
CA VAL A 253 7.54 -8.96 -6.08
C VAL A 253 6.47 -8.29 -5.20
N VAL A 254 6.62 -7.00 -4.91
CA VAL A 254 5.66 -6.26 -4.07
C VAL A 254 4.40 -5.96 -4.85
N ILE A 255 4.54 -5.54 -6.11
CA ILE A 255 3.41 -5.21 -6.98
C ILE A 255 2.59 -6.45 -7.33
N GLU A 256 3.22 -7.58 -7.63
CA GLU A 256 2.54 -8.86 -7.86
C GLU A 256 1.75 -9.30 -6.63
N LYS A 257 2.37 -9.31 -5.44
CA LYS A 257 1.66 -9.63 -4.19
C LYS A 257 0.46 -8.72 -3.93
N LEU A 258 0.58 -7.42 -4.19
CA LEU A 258 -0.53 -6.47 -4.03
C LEU A 258 -1.68 -6.75 -5.02
N VAL A 259 -1.38 -7.10 -6.26
CA VAL A 259 -2.41 -7.38 -7.28
C VAL A 259 -3.04 -8.76 -7.09
N ASP A 260 -2.27 -9.75 -6.66
CA ASP A 260 -2.80 -11.05 -6.29
C ASP A 260 -3.79 -10.91 -5.12
N ASP A 261 -3.44 -10.14 -4.10
CA ASP A 261 -4.35 -9.85 -2.98
C ASP A 261 -5.56 -8.98 -3.38
N LEU A 262 -5.46 -8.16 -4.44
CA LEU A 262 -6.61 -7.41 -4.98
C LEU A 262 -7.72 -8.34 -5.46
N GLN A 263 -7.37 -9.52 -5.99
CA GLN A 263 -8.32 -10.49 -6.53
C GLN A 263 -9.09 -11.24 -5.42
N GLU A 264 -8.61 -11.20 -4.17
CA GLU A 264 -9.24 -11.83 -3.00
C GLU A 264 -10.39 -11.01 -2.40
N PHE A 265 -10.83 -9.91 -3.04
CA PHE A 265 -11.92 -9.09 -2.49
C PHE A 265 -13.25 -9.84 -2.37
N GLY A 266 -13.50 -10.83 -3.23
CA GLY A 266 -14.72 -11.65 -3.20
C GLY A 266 -14.71 -12.74 -2.12
N SER A 267 -13.54 -13.16 -1.64
CA SER A 267 -13.39 -14.20 -0.62
C SER A 267 -13.42 -13.65 0.81
N GLY A 268 -13.30 -12.32 0.96
CA GLY A 268 -13.20 -11.66 2.26
C GLY A 268 -11.81 -11.78 2.91
N ASN A 269 -10.84 -12.36 2.21
CA ASN A 269 -9.47 -12.54 2.70
C ASN A 269 -8.52 -11.39 2.35
N ARG A 270 -9.06 -10.31 1.78
CA ARG A 270 -8.27 -9.14 1.36
C ARG A 270 -7.64 -8.43 2.56
N HIS A 271 -6.39 -8.03 2.41
CA HIS A 271 -5.68 -7.29 3.44
C HIS A 271 -6.08 -5.80 3.45
N ASP A 272 -5.85 -5.17 4.58
CA ASP A 272 -6.34 -3.81 4.85
C ASP A 272 -5.69 -2.75 3.94
N GLU A 273 -4.47 -2.99 3.46
CA GLU A 273 -3.75 -2.05 2.58
C GLU A 273 -4.50 -1.78 1.29
N LEU A 274 -5.17 -2.78 0.73
CA LEU A 274 -5.93 -2.66 -0.51
C LEU A 274 -7.31 -2.02 -0.33
N SER A 275 -7.74 -1.81 0.91
CA SER A 275 -8.88 -0.94 1.18
C SER A 275 -8.52 0.54 0.99
N TRP A 276 -7.23 0.88 0.88
CA TRP A 276 -6.78 2.22 0.52
C TRP A 276 -6.73 2.38 -0.99
N SER A 277 -7.71 3.09 -1.54
CA SER A 277 -7.84 3.25 -2.99
C SER A 277 -6.61 3.85 -3.67
N ASP A 278 -5.84 4.70 -2.98
CA ASP A 278 -4.61 5.27 -3.51
C ASP A 278 -3.50 4.23 -3.69
N VAL A 279 -3.45 3.24 -2.80
CA VAL A 279 -2.51 2.10 -2.90
C VAL A 279 -2.97 1.10 -3.96
N ALA A 280 -4.27 0.76 -3.97
CA ALA A 280 -4.83 -0.14 -4.98
C ALA A 280 -4.64 0.40 -6.42
N MET A 281 -4.86 1.71 -6.62
CA MET A 281 -4.62 2.37 -7.90
C MET A 281 -3.14 2.33 -8.28
N HIS A 282 -2.24 2.61 -7.34
CA HIS A 282 -0.79 2.53 -7.59
C HIS A 282 -0.34 1.13 -7.99
N ALA A 283 -0.78 0.11 -7.28
CA ALA A 283 -0.49 -1.29 -7.61
C ALA A 283 -0.97 -1.65 -9.03
N SER A 284 -2.18 -1.20 -9.40
CA SER A 284 -2.77 -1.44 -10.73
C SER A 284 -1.98 -0.75 -11.85
N MET A 285 -1.56 0.51 -11.62
CA MET A 285 -0.71 1.25 -12.56
C MET A 285 0.64 0.57 -12.75
N LYS A 286 1.31 0.20 -11.66
CA LYS A 286 2.59 -0.50 -11.73
C LYS A 286 2.48 -1.87 -12.38
N MET A 287 1.42 -2.62 -12.10
CA MET A 287 1.20 -3.90 -12.75
C MET A 287 1.03 -3.73 -14.27
N SER A 288 0.32 -2.71 -14.73
CA SER A 288 0.17 -2.41 -16.17
C SER A 288 1.47 -1.92 -16.83
N GLU A 289 2.39 -1.36 -16.05
CA GLU A 289 3.75 -1.02 -16.50
C GLU A 289 4.61 -2.29 -16.63
N LEU A 290 4.52 -3.21 -15.66
CA LEU A 290 5.27 -4.47 -15.61
C LEU A 290 4.79 -5.50 -16.64
N LYS A 291 3.46 -5.69 -16.72
CA LYS A 291 2.77 -6.68 -17.54
C LYS A 291 1.73 -5.98 -18.40
N LYS A 292 2.11 -5.66 -19.63
CA LYS A 292 1.30 -4.89 -20.60
C LYS A 292 0.00 -5.58 -21.03
N ASP A 293 -0.04 -6.89 -20.83
CA ASP A 293 -1.20 -7.75 -21.02
C ASP A 293 -2.17 -7.72 -19.83
N THR A 294 -1.85 -7.04 -18.72
CA THR A 294 -2.77 -6.93 -17.57
C THR A 294 -3.99 -6.11 -17.95
N THR A 295 -5.17 -6.66 -17.67
CA THR A 295 -6.45 -5.95 -17.81
C THR A 295 -7.23 -6.01 -16.52
N PHE A 296 -8.11 -5.04 -16.28
CA PHE A 296 -8.89 -4.96 -15.04
C PHE A 296 -10.37 -5.11 -15.33
N VAL A 297 -11.02 -6.03 -14.61
CA VAL A 297 -12.42 -6.38 -14.79
C VAL A 297 -13.12 -6.50 -13.43
N THR A 298 -14.44 -6.37 -13.41
CA THR A 298 -15.26 -6.54 -12.21
C THR A 298 -15.82 -7.97 -12.13
N ALA A 299 -16.39 -8.32 -10.97
CA ALA A 299 -17.18 -9.54 -10.85
C ALA A 299 -18.44 -9.52 -11.73
N ASP A 300 -19.00 -8.33 -11.96
CA ASP A 300 -20.15 -8.14 -12.85
C ASP A 300 -19.77 -8.37 -14.32
N ASP A 301 -18.57 -7.95 -14.76
CA ASP A 301 -18.08 -8.26 -16.10
C ASP A 301 -17.98 -9.79 -16.31
N LEU A 302 -17.42 -10.52 -15.34
CA LEU A 302 -17.36 -11.98 -15.40
C LEU A 302 -18.75 -12.63 -15.51
N LYS A 303 -19.76 -12.03 -14.88
CA LYS A 303 -21.12 -12.59 -14.81
C LYS A 303 -21.97 -12.24 -16.03
N TYR A 304 -21.92 -10.99 -16.47
CA TYR A 304 -22.82 -10.46 -17.50
C TYR A 304 -22.16 -10.35 -18.87
N THR A 305 -20.83 -10.35 -18.97
CA THR A 305 -20.08 -10.20 -20.22
C THR A 305 -18.98 -11.28 -20.40
N PRO A 306 -19.26 -12.58 -20.16
CA PRO A 306 -18.23 -13.62 -20.21
C PRO A 306 -17.56 -13.76 -21.60
N SER A 307 -18.29 -13.44 -22.68
CA SER A 307 -17.75 -13.39 -24.04
C SER A 307 -16.60 -12.39 -24.20
N LEU A 308 -16.72 -11.22 -23.56
CA LEU A 308 -15.68 -10.19 -23.56
C LEU A 308 -14.42 -10.70 -22.86
N ILE A 309 -14.59 -11.32 -21.70
CA ILE A 309 -13.48 -11.86 -20.91
C ILE A 309 -12.73 -12.96 -21.66
N ASP A 310 -13.48 -13.85 -22.33
CA ASP A 310 -12.89 -14.89 -23.16
C ASP A 310 -12.15 -14.32 -24.38
N ASP A 311 -12.67 -13.26 -24.98
CA ASP A 311 -12.01 -12.54 -26.08
C ASP A 311 -10.69 -11.90 -25.61
N MET A 312 -10.72 -11.16 -24.50
CA MET A 312 -9.52 -10.56 -23.90
C MET A 312 -8.44 -11.62 -23.67
N ARG A 313 -8.81 -12.78 -23.10
CA ARG A 313 -7.88 -13.91 -22.90
C ARG A 313 -7.33 -14.47 -24.22
N ARG A 314 -8.16 -14.61 -25.25
CA ARG A 314 -7.72 -15.08 -26.59
C ARG A 314 -6.79 -14.09 -27.26
N SER A 315 -7.00 -12.79 -27.04
CA SER A 315 -6.15 -11.70 -27.50
C SER A 315 -4.85 -11.56 -26.70
N GLY A 316 -4.62 -12.46 -25.73
CA GLY A 316 -3.38 -12.52 -24.96
C GLY A 316 -3.35 -11.64 -23.72
N TYR A 317 -4.49 -11.08 -23.30
CA TYR A 317 -4.61 -10.33 -22.06
C TYR A 317 -4.88 -11.23 -20.85
N ASN A 318 -4.49 -10.74 -19.67
CA ASN A 318 -4.70 -11.37 -18.37
C ASN A 318 -5.67 -10.55 -17.51
N PRO A 319 -6.97 -10.92 -17.45
CA PRO A 319 -7.96 -10.21 -16.64
C PRO A 319 -7.77 -10.42 -15.14
N VAL A 320 -7.51 -9.33 -14.43
CA VAL A 320 -7.44 -9.21 -12.98
C VAL A 320 -8.78 -8.70 -12.47
N VAL A 321 -9.40 -9.46 -11.57
CA VAL A 321 -10.69 -9.09 -10.99
C VAL A 321 -10.46 -8.07 -9.87
N VAL A 322 -11.13 -6.93 -9.94
CA VAL A 322 -11.03 -5.84 -8.96
C VAL A 322 -12.42 -5.31 -8.57
N PRO A 323 -12.55 -4.59 -7.44
CA PRO A 323 -13.83 -4.01 -7.03
C PRO A 323 -14.28 -2.85 -7.93
N ASP A 324 -15.60 -2.66 -8.08
CA ASP A 324 -16.19 -1.63 -8.96
C ASP A 324 -15.71 -0.21 -8.64
N ASN A 325 -15.49 0.08 -7.36
CA ASN A 325 -15.02 1.39 -6.91
C ASN A 325 -13.61 1.71 -7.41
N LEU A 326 -12.78 0.70 -7.68
CA LEU A 326 -11.46 0.86 -8.26
C LEU A 326 -11.57 1.07 -9.76
N ILE A 327 -12.39 0.28 -10.47
CA ILE A 327 -12.65 0.47 -11.91
C ILE A 327 -13.14 1.87 -12.21
N ASN A 328 -14.11 2.40 -11.45
CA ASN A 328 -14.58 3.78 -11.66
C ASN A 328 -13.43 4.80 -11.57
N LYS A 329 -12.49 4.61 -10.63
CA LYS A 329 -11.31 5.48 -10.53
C LYS A 329 -10.32 5.29 -11.68
N MET A 330 -10.20 4.08 -12.20
CA MET A 330 -9.39 3.80 -13.40
C MET A 330 -9.98 4.51 -14.62
N GLU A 331 -11.31 4.52 -14.77
CA GLU A 331 -11.98 5.24 -15.87
C GLU A 331 -11.84 6.76 -15.73
N ASP A 332 -12.01 7.30 -14.52
CA ASP A 332 -11.77 8.71 -14.24
C ASP A 332 -10.32 9.11 -14.61
N TYR A 333 -9.36 8.25 -14.26
CA TYR A 333 -7.96 8.42 -14.62
C TYR A 333 -7.73 8.37 -16.15
N ASN A 334 -8.32 7.39 -16.83
CA ASN A 334 -8.22 7.21 -18.28
C ASN A 334 -8.77 8.42 -19.05
N THR A 335 -9.84 9.04 -18.54
CA THR A 335 -10.46 10.22 -19.18
C THR A 335 -9.53 11.44 -19.19
N GLY A 336 -8.68 11.57 -18.17
CA GLY A 336 -7.73 12.68 -18.04
C GLY A 336 -6.31 12.37 -18.52
N ALA A 337 -6.04 11.17 -19.05
CA ALA A 337 -4.71 10.76 -19.46
C ALA A 337 -4.37 11.26 -20.87
N ASP A 338 -3.14 11.75 -21.05
CA ASP A 338 -2.56 11.97 -22.37
C ASP A 338 -2.37 10.61 -23.09
N ASP A 339 -2.51 10.63 -24.41
CA ASP A 339 -2.55 9.46 -25.29
C ASP A 339 -1.43 8.45 -24.97
N GLY A 340 -1.78 7.27 -24.46
CA GLY A 340 -0.88 6.13 -24.23
C GLY A 340 -0.57 5.71 -22.78
N LYS A 341 -1.13 6.38 -21.75
CA LYS A 341 -0.99 5.93 -20.34
C LYS A 341 -2.33 5.56 -19.69
N THR A 342 -3.17 4.82 -20.41
CA THR A 342 -4.42 4.30 -19.87
C THR A 342 -4.22 2.96 -19.18
N LEU A 343 -5.13 2.64 -18.25
CA LEU A 343 -5.33 1.31 -17.72
C LEU A 343 -6.36 0.59 -18.58
N THR A 344 -6.05 -0.63 -19.01
CA THR A 344 -6.95 -1.41 -19.87
C THR A 344 -8.04 -2.09 -19.04
N THR A 345 -9.15 -1.39 -18.86
CA THR A 345 -10.40 -1.95 -18.30
C THR A 345 -11.21 -2.67 -19.38
N ALA A 346 -12.26 -3.39 -19.00
CA ALA A 346 -13.23 -3.96 -19.96
C ALA A 346 -13.78 -2.90 -20.94
N LYS A 347 -14.15 -1.72 -20.45
CA LYS A 347 -14.66 -0.62 -21.29
C LYS A 347 -13.58 -0.04 -22.19
N GLN A 348 -12.38 0.17 -21.64
CA GLN A 348 -11.27 0.73 -22.38
C GLN A 348 -10.80 -0.24 -23.47
N TYR A 349 -10.77 -1.55 -23.22
CA TYR A 349 -10.49 -2.57 -24.23
C TYR A 349 -11.47 -2.48 -25.40
N VAL A 350 -12.79 -2.41 -25.13
CA VAL A 350 -13.80 -2.27 -26.17
C VAL A 350 -13.59 -0.99 -26.99
N LYS A 351 -13.29 0.13 -26.33
CA LYS A 351 -13.01 1.41 -27.00
C LYS A 351 -11.75 1.34 -27.89
N GLU A 352 -10.69 0.68 -27.42
CA GLU A 352 -9.45 0.49 -28.16
C GLU A 352 -9.68 -0.40 -29.39
N GLU A 353 -10.40 -1.51 -29.25
CA GLU A 353 -10.77 -2.40 -30.35
C GLU A 353 -11.66 -1.69 -31.38
N GLN A 354 -12.63 -0.90 -30.92
CA GLN A 354 -13.48 -0.07 -31.79
C GLN A 354 -12.67 0.93 -32.63
N SER A 355 -11.64 1.55 -32.03
CA SER A 355 -10.81 2.54 -32.73
C SER A 355 -9.81 1.92 -33.71
N ARG A 356 -9.40 0.67 -33.50
CA ARG A 356 -8.51 -0.07 -34.41
C ARG A 356 -9.25 -0.72 -35.58
N PHE A 357 -10.58 -0.88 -35.47
CA PHE A 357 -11.37 -1.56 -36.46
C PHE A 357 -11.38 -0.82 -37.81
N VAL A 358 -10.95 -1.50 -38.87
CA VAL A 358 -11.09 -1.03 -40.25
C VAL A 358 -12.17 -1.86 -40.95
N PRO A 359 -13.31 -1.26 -41.33
CA PRO A 359 -14.39 -2.01 -41.98
C PRO A 359 -13.99 -2.56 -43.34
N ASN A 360 -14.24 -3.86 -43.57
CA ASN A 360 -14.22 -4.43 -44.91
C ASN A 360 -15.52 -4.08 -45.64
N VAL A 361 -15.46 -3.06 -46.50
CA VAL A 361 -16.59 -2.59 -47.29
C VAL A 361 -16.81 -3.51 -48.49
N ILE A 362 -18.01 -4.06 -48.61
CA ILE A 362 -18.43 -4.91 -49.71
C ILE A 362 -18.95 -4.03 -50.84
N ASN A 363 -18.47 -4.26 -52.06
CA ASN A 363 -19.00 -3.54 -53.21
C ASN A 363 -20.45 -3.98 -53.47
N VAL A 364 -21.33 -3.02 -53.76
CA VAL A 364 -22.74 -3.28 -54.10
C VAL A 364 -22.87 -4.21 -55.32
N SER A 365 -21.85 -4.28 -56.19
CA SER A 365 -21.82 -5.25 -57.31
C SER A 365 -21.62 -6.71 -56.88
N GLU A 366 -21.16 -6.97 -55.65
CA GLU A 366 -20.95 -8.30 -55.07
C GLU A 366 -22.16 -8.82 -54.28
N LEU A 367 -23.21 -8.01 -54.17
CA LEU A 367 -24.47 -8.41 -53.58
C LEU A 367 -25.19 -9.40 -54.49
N THR A 368 -25.84 -10.39 -53.88
CA THR A 368 -26.76 -11.28 -54.59
C THR A 368 -27.98 -10.50 -55.08
N VAL A 369 -28.74 -11.07 -56.02
CA VAL A 369 -29.95 -10.43 -56.55
C VAL A 369 -30.96 -10.12 -55.42
N ASP A 370 -31.13 -11.02 -54.46
CA ASP A 370 -32.05 -10.81 -53.33
C ASP A 370 -31.58 -9.72 -52.37
N GLU A 371 -30.29 -9.71 -52.02
CA GLU A 371 -29.69 -8.65 -51.20
C GLU A 371 -29.78 -7.30 -51.91
N ARG A 372 -29.53 -7.28 -53.22
CA ARG A 372 -29.61 -6.08 -54.06
C ARG A 372 -31.03 -5.54 -54.12
N ASN A 373 -32.03 -6.41 -54.23
CA ASN A 373 -33.44 -6.04 -54.18
C ASN A 373 -33.81 -5.34 -52.86
N VAL A 374 -33.18 -5.69 -51.75
CA VAL A 374 -33.37 -5.01 -50.45
C VAL A 374 -32.60 -3.69 -50.42
N TYR A 375 -31.32 -3.72 -50.80
CA TYR A 375 -30.44 -2.54 -50.81
C TYR A 375 -30.94 -1.42 -51.72
N ASP A 376 -31.46 -1.73 -52.91
CA ASP A 376 -31.97 -0.72 -53.85
C ASP A 376 -33.22 0.03 -53.32
N LYS A 377 -33.80 -0.38 -52.19
CA LYS A 377 -34.87 0.35 -51.50
C LYS A 377 -34.35 1.42 -50.52
N THR A 378 -33.02 1.59 -50.38
CA THR A 378 -32.40 2.53 -49.44
C THR A 378 -33.00 3.94 -49.52
N ASP A 379 -33.02 4.53 -50.71
CA ASP A 379 -33.52 5.90 -50.89
C ASP A 379 -35.00 6.02 -50.50
N ARG A 380 -35.80 5.02 -50.84
CA ARG A 380 -37.22 4.96 -50.48
C ARG A 380 -37.45 4.79 -48.97
N ILE A 381 -36.56 4.07 -48.27
CA ILE A 381 -36.59 3.96 -46.80
C ILE A 381 -36.28 5.33 -46.19
N LEU A 382 -35.23 6.01 -46.66
CA LEU A 382 -34.81 7.31 -46.14
C LEU A 382 -35.82 8.42 -46.46
N GLU A 383 -36.49 8.36 -47.61
CA GLU A 383 -37.59 9.26 -47.94
C GLU A 383 -38.67 9.25 -46.85
N PHE A 384 -38.93 8.12 -46.19
CA PHE A 384 -39.94 8.09 -45.12
C PHE A 384 -39.60 9.03 -43.96
N ILE A 385 -38.32 9.19 -43.60
CA ILE A 385 -37.90 10.11 -42.53
C ILE A 385 -37.55 11.53 -43.02
N GLY A 386 -37.89 11.87 -44.26
CA GLY A 386 -37.61 13.20 -44.83
C GLY A 386 -36.34 13.26 -45.68
N GLY A 387 -35.74 12.10 -45.99
CA GLY A 387 -34.54 11.97 -46.81
C GLY A 387 -33.32 11.55 -45.99
N LYS A 388 -32.18 11.37 -46.67
CA LYS A 388 -30.91 11.06 -46.03
C LYS A 388 -30.47 12.22 -45.13
N PRO A 389 -30.16 12.00 -43.83
CA PRO A 389 -29.63 13.05 -42.96
C PRO A 389 -28.39 13.70 -43.58
N SER A 390 -28.30 15.03 -43.53
CA SER A 390 -27.25 15.80 -44.24
C SER A 390 -25.82 15.46 -43.78
N ILE A 391 -25.66 15.02 -42.54
CA ILE A 391 -24.38 14.59 -41.99
C ILE A 391 -23.93 13.21 -42.51
N VAL A 392 -24.88 12.39 -42.98
CA VAL A 392 -24.59 11.05 -43.55
C VAL A 392 -24.15 11.19 -45.00
N LYS A 393 -22.84 11.02 -45.23
CA LYS A 393 -22.24 11.05 -46.57
C LYS A 393 -22.50 9.75 -47.30
N GLU A 394 -22.23 8.61 -46.67
CA GLU A 394 -22.28 7.28 -47.30
C GLU A 394 -22.96 6.24 -46.41
N ILE A 395 -23.63 5.28 -47.05
CA ILE A 395 -24.17 4.07 -46.42
C ILE A 395 -23.43 2.90 -47.07
N GLN A 396 -22.73 2.12 -46.27
CA GLN A 396 -21.82 1.07 -46.73
C GLN A 396 -22.26 -0.28 -46.14
N ILE A 397 -22.18 -1.33 -46.97
CA ILE A 397 -22.42 -2.70 -46.53
C ILE A 397 -21.10 -3.34 -46.15
N VAL A 398 -21.04 -3.98 -45.00
CA VAL A 398 -19.82 -4.60 -44.45
C VAL A 398 -20.06 -6.05 -44.09
N ASP A 399 -19.02 -6.89 -44.14
CA ASP A 399 -19.13 -8.28 -43.67
C ASP A 399 -19.23 -8.36 -42.14
N LYS A 400 -18.46 -7.50 -41.47
CA LYS A 400 -18.36 -7.40 -40.01
C LYS A 400 -18.27 -5.93 -39.60
N ILE A 401 -18.68 -5.64 -38.38
CA ILE A 401 -18.54 -4.32 -37.74
C ILE A 401 -17.49 -4.36 -36.63
N TYR A 402 -17.28 -5.52 -36.01
CA TYR A 402 -16.20 -5.76 -35.06
C TYR A 402 -15.59 -7.14 -35.35
N GLU A 403 -14.32 -7.32 -35.01
CA GLU A 403 -13.61 -8.59 -35.22
C GLU A 403 -14.11 -9.69 -34.28
N SER A 404 -14.47 -9.28 -33.06
CA SER A 404 -15.19 -10.07 -32.06
C SER A 404 -16.60 -9.51 -31.82
N GLU A 405 -17.60 -10.40 -31.75
CA GLU A 405 -19.01 -10.05 -31.46
C GLU A 405 -19.22 -10.00 -29.94
N ILE A 406 -18.51 -9.08 -29.28
CA ILE A 406 -18.32 -9.01 -27.82
C ILE A 406 -19.65 -8.77 -27.07
N PHE A 407 -20.60 -8.07 -27.68
CA PHE A 407 -21.93 -7.78 -27.16
C PHE A 407 -23.01 -8.11 -28.21
N SER A 408 -24.29 -8.11 -27.79
CA SER A 408 -25.46 -8.28 -28.65
C SER A 408 -25.18 -7.79 -30.05
N GLU A 409 -25.19 -8.71 -31.01
CA GLU A 409 -24.51 -8.53 -32.28
C GLU A 409 -24.74 -7.13 -32.87
N THR A 410 -23.69 -6.30 -32.93
CA THR A 410 -23.78 -4.98 -33.57
C THR A 410 -24.00 -5.19 -35.06
N VAL A 411 -25.15 -4.75 -35.56
CA VAL A 411 -25.57 -4.96 -36.95
C VAL A 411 -25.55 -3.69 -37.79
N GLY A 412 -25.48 -2.53 -37.14
CA GLY A 412 -25.28 -1.21 -37.73
C GLY A 412 -24.29 -0.40 -36.89
N LEU A 413 -23.61 0.57 -37.52
CA LEU A 413 -22.74 1.53 -36.83
C LEU A 413 -22.72 2.86 -37.57
N TRP A 414 -23.12 3.94 -36.89
CA TRP A 414 -22.85 5.31 -37.30
C TRP A 414 -21.42 5.73 -36.94
N VAL A 415 -20.65 6.21 -37.92
CA VAL A 415 -19.27 6.71 -37.79
C VAL A 415 -19.28 8.23 -38.04
N PRO A 416 -19.39 9.06 -36.98
CA PRO A 416 -19.60 10.51 -37.11
C PRO A 416 -18.46 11.22 -37.84
N ASP A 417 -17.21 10.91 -37.50
CA ASP A 417 -16.02 11.61 -38.03
C ASP A 417 -15.90 11.50 -39.55
N GLU A 418 -16.35 10.37 -40.09
CA GLU A 418 -16.28 10.10 -41.52
C GLU A 418 -17.61 10.38 -42.23
N GLY A 419 -18.70 10.49 -41.47
CA GLY A 419 -20.05 10.62 -41.99
C GLY A 419 -20.55 9.34 -42.66
N ARG A 420 -20.19 8.17 -42.13
CA ARG A 420 -20.51 6.86 -42.74
C ARG A 420 -21.46 6.05 -41.86
N VAL A 421 -22.48 5.44 -42.45
CA VAL A 421 -23.30 4.41 -41.82
C VAL A 421 -22.84 3.04 -42.33
N LEU A 422 -22.43 2.16 -41.44
CA LEU A 422 -22.04 0.78 -41.76
C LEU A 422 -23.18 -0.17 -41.40
N ILE A 423 -23.54 -1.09 -42.29
CA ILE A 423 -24.59 -2.09 -42.04
C ILE A 423 -24.06 -3.48 -42.41
N LYS A 424 -24.20 -4.45 -41.50
CA LYS A 424 -23.79 -5.84 -41.79
C LYS A 424 -24.60 -6.41 -42.95
N ARG A 425 -23.92 -7.04 -43.93
CA ARG A 425 -24.53 -7.69 -45.11
C ARG A 425 -25.71 -8.60 -44.75
N LYS A 426 -25.63 -9.34 -43.63
CA LYS A 426 -26.71 -10.23 -43.19
C LYS A 426 -28.07 -9.52 -42.96
N GLN A 427 -28.08 -8.21 -42.73
CA GLN A 427 -29.32 -7.44 -42.58
C GLN A 427 -30.12 -7.37 -43.89
N LEU A 428 -29.45 -7.51 -45.04
CA LEU A 428 -30.07 -7.54 -46.37
C LEU A 428 -30.90 -8.82 -46.62
N LYS A 429 -30.87 -9.81 -45.71
CA LYS A 429 -31.73 -11.01 -45.82
C LYS A 429 -33.22 -10.69 -45.71
N GLU A 430 -33.58 -9.64 -44.97
CA GLU A 430 -34.97 -9.23 -44.76
C GLU A 430 -35.08 -7.72 -44.81
N LEU A 431 -36.06 -7.19 -45.56
CA LEU A 431 -36.24 -5.75 -45.70
C LEU A 431 -36.48 -5.04 -44.36
N SER A 432 -37.27 -5.65 -43.47
CA SER A 432 -37.57 -5.10 -42.14
C SER A 432 -36.31 -4.95 -41.27
N LYS A 433 -35.41 -5.93 -41.33
CA LYS A 433 -34.12 -5.94 -40.65
C LYS A 433 -33.22 -4.82 -41.16
N TYR A 434 -33.01 -4.79 -42.49
CA TYR A 434 -32.23 -3.72 -43.12
C TYR A 434 -32.79 -2.32 -42.85
N ALA A 435 -34.09 -2.12 -43.05
CA ALA A 435 -34.73 -0.83 -42.83
C ALA A 435 -34.67 -0.41 -41.36
N GLY A 436 -34.92 -1.33 -40.42
CA GLY A 436 -34.82 -1.07 -38.99
C GLY A 436 -33.41 -0.62 -38.60
N THR A 437 -32.37 -1.35 -39.02
CA THR A 437 -30.99 -0.96 -38.76
C THR A 437 -30.63 0.38 -39.40
N LEU A 438 -30.97 0.59 -40.67
CA LEU A 438 -30.66 1.84 -41.37
C LEU A 438 -31.29 3.05 -40.67
N LEU A 439 -32.55 2.95 -40.27
CA LEU A 439 -33.26 4.02 -39.60
C LEU A 439 -32.75 4.27 -38.17
N HIS A 440 -32.36 3.22 -37.45
CA HIS A 440 -31.70 3.31 -36.14
C HIS A 440 -30.41 4.12 -36.24
N GLU A 441 -29.51 3.77 -37.17
CA GLU A 441 -28.25 4.50 -37.37
C GLU A 441 -28.48 5.94 -37.85
N CYS A 442 -29.52 6.17 -38.65
CA CYS A 442 -29.93 7.54 -39.01
C CYS A 442 -30.42 8.32 -37.79
N GLY A 443 -31.09 7.68 -36.82
CA GLY A 443 -31.47 8.31 -35.56
C GLY A 443 -30.27 8.81 -34.76
N HIS A 444 -29.17 8.03 -34.71
CA HIS A 444 -27.91 8.49 -34.11
C HIS A 444 -27.33 9.69 -34.86
N ALA A 445 -27.38 9.65 -36.20
CA ALA A 445 -26.89 10.73 -37.04
C ALA A 445 -27.71 12.03 -36.91
N ILE A 446 -29.03 11.95 -36.73
CA ILE A 446 -29.93 13.11 -36.58
C ILE A 446 -29.80 13.72 -35.19
N SER A 447 -29.89 12.89 -34.15
CA SER A 447 -29.89 13.36 -32.75
C SER A 447 -28.50 13.70 -32.23
N GLY A 448 -27.45 13.10 -32.80
CA GLY A 448 -26.09 13.13 -32.22
C GLY A 448 -25.96 12.38 -30.90
N ALA A 449 -26.98 11.60 -30.51
CA ALA A 449 -27.06 10.93 -29.21
C ALA A 449 -26.78 9.42 -29.34
N GLY A 450 -26.15 8.84 -28.31
CA GLY A 450 -25.87 7.41 -28.24
C GLY A 450 -27.08 6.57 -27.80
N ASP A 451 -26.95 5.24 -27.91
CA ASP A 451 -27.96 4.28 -27.45
C ASP A 451 -28.34 4.52 -25.97
N VAL A 452 -29.60 4.20 -25.62
CA VAL A 452 -30.14 4.28 -24.25
C VAL A 452 -30.12 5.71 -23.66
N SER A 453 -30.05 6.73 -24.51
CA SER A 453 -30.23 8.14 -24.11
C SER A 453 -31.67 8.60 -24.37
N ARG A 454 -32.18 9.51 -23.54
CA ARG A 454 -33.53 10.08 -23.73
C ARG A 454 -33.69 10.80 -25.06
N ASP A 455 -32.64 11.47 -25.52
CA ASP A 455 -32.64 12.20 -26.78
C ASP A 455 -32.73 11.23 -27.96
N PHE A 456 -32.04 10.09 -27.89
CA PHE A 456 -32.14 9.04 -28.90
C PHE A 456 -33.51 8.33 -28.87
N GLU A 457 -34.06 8.04 -27.70
CA GLU A 457 -35.42 7.47 -27.57
C GLU A 457 -36.50 8.42 -28.14
N ALA A 458 -36.35 9.73 -27.93
CA ALA A 458 -37.23 10.73 -28.49
C ALA A 458 -37.14 10.75 -30.04
N GLU A 459 -35.92 10.72 -30.59
CA GLU A 459 -35.70 10.68 -32.04
C GLU A 459 -36.30 9.42 -32.68
N LEU A 460 -36.09 8.25 -32.06
CA LEU A 460 -36.73 7.01 -32.53
C LEU A 460 -38.27 7.10 -32.48
N THR A 461 -38.81 7.73 -31.44
CA THR A 461 -40.26 7.96 -31.31
C THR A 461 -40.78 8.86 -32.44
N ASP A 462 -40.05 9.92 -32.78
CA ASP A 462 -40.38 10.82 -33.88
C ASP A 462 -40.31 10.11 -35.24
N ILE A 463 -39.26 9.33 -35.49
CA ILE A 463 -39.12 8.49 -36.70
C ILE A 463 -40.33 7.55 -36.85
N ILE A 464 -40.75 6.87 -35.77
CA ILE A 464 -41.93 5.99 -35.78
C ILE A 464 -43.20 6.78 -36.10
N GLY A 465 -43.37 7.97 -35.50
CA GLY A 465 -44.51 8.84 -35.75
C GLY A 465 -44.59 9.29 -37.22
N VAL A 466 -43.46 9.70 -37.81
CA VAL A 466 -43.38 10.10 -39.23
C VAL A 466 -43.69 8.91 -40.14
N LEU A 467 -43.14 7.73 -39.86
CA LEU A 467 -43.43 6.50 -40.61
C LEU A 467 -44.93 6.17 -40.61
N ALA A 468 -45.55 6.15 -39.42
CA ALA A 468 -46.96 5.86 -39.29
C ALA A 468 -47.83 6.86 -40.06
N SER A 469 -47.52 8.15 -39.96
CA SER A 469 -48.22 9.21 -40.71
C SER A 469 -48.12 9.00 -42.22
N LYS A 470 -46.92 8.70 -42.74
CA LYS A 470 -46.71 8.48 -44.17
C LYS A 470 -47.42 7.23 -44.68
N ILE A 471 -47.35 6.13 -43.94
CA ILE A 471 -48.03 4.87 -44.31
C ILE A 471 -49.55 5.06 -44.38
N LEU A 472 -50.13 5.86 -43.49
CA LEU A 472 -51.57 6.16 -43.50
C LEU A 472 -51.97 7.19 -44.58
N SER A 473 -51.01 7.93 -45.13
CA SER A 473 -51.22 8.93 -46.19
C SER A 473 -50.96 8.40 -47.61
N MET A 474 -50.38 7.20 -47.73
CA MET A 474 -50.24 6.44 -48.98
C MET A 474 -51.51 5.64 -49.26
#